data_AF-A0A4Q5RSU2-F1
#
_entry.id   AF-A0A4Q5RSU2-F1
#
_cell.length_a   1.000
_cell.length_b   1.000
_cell.length_c   1.000
_cell.angle_alpha   90.00
_cell.angle_beta   90.00
_cell.angle_gamma   90.00
#
_symmetry.space_group_name_H-M   'P 1'
#
loop_
_entity.id
_entity.type
_entity.pdbx_description
1 polymer ?
#
loop_
_entity_poly.entity_id
_entity_poly.type
_entity_poly.pdbx_seq_one_letter_code
_entity_poly.pdbx_strand_id
1 'polypeptide(L)'
;MGAVQFYHLDGRDWQGETRLADARRSDEYAASFWQPSFGAPFPPGRRDPRILSYSAMHALGMFRSRDYAMMILRDSAGAIAHSSMVMPGFARFPFMKAIDLQIGATESRPEHRGKGLAVRAIDEIIAHFGRARGYWYLTEAQNEASVAVIRKAGFRYAGAGDKCPRFGLRAFGFYAIAHPADTFPPTPESKAP
;
A
#
# COMPACT_ATOMS: atom_id res chain seq x y z
N MET A 1 12.63 16.81 -8.12
CA MET A 1 11.87 15.67 -7.57
C MET A 1 12.77 14.46 -7.71
N GLY A 2 13.03 13.74 -6.62
CA GLY A 2 13.85 12.53 -6.66
C GLY A 2 13.13 11.40 -7.41
N ALA A 3 13.90 10.46 -7.94
CA ALA A 3 13.37 9.26 -8.57
C ALA A 3 12.50 8.48 -7.57
N VAL A 4 11.35 7.99 -8.03
CA VAL A 4 10.47 7.10 -7.26
C VAL A 4 11.01 5.69 -7.39
N GLN A 5 11.16 5.00 -6.26
CA GLN A 5 11.51 3.60 -6.20
C GLN A 5 10.25 2.76 -6.04
N PHE A 6 10.23 1.66 -6.76
CA PHE A 6 9.15 0.69 -6.79
C PHE A 6 9.61 -0.57 -6.07
N TYR A 7 8.78 -1.04 -5.17
CA TYR A 7 8.99 -2.27 -4.42
C TYR A 7 7.81 -3.20 -4.63
N HIS A 8 8.08 -4.49 -4.75
CA HIS A 8 7.08 -5.51 -4.96
C HIS A 8 7.31 -6.70 -4.04
N LEU A 9 6.22 -7.26 -3.55
CA LEU A 9 6.17 -8.52 -2.82
C LEU A 9 5.13 -9.42 -3.48
N ASP A 10 5.54 -10.60 -3.93
CA ASP A 10 4.58 -11.67 -4.20
C ASP A 10 4.01 -12.14 -2.85
N GLY A 11 2.70 -12.09 -2.65
CA GLY A 11 2.08 -12.46 -1.38
C GLY A 11 2.39 -13.91 -0.95
N ARG A 12 2.76 -14.79 -1.88
CA ARG A 12 3.21 -16.16 -1.57
C ARG A 12 4.57 -16.18 -0.90
N ASP A 13 5.42 -15.20 -1.17
CA ASP A 13 6.74 -15.03 -0.55
C ASP A 13 6.67 -14.33 0.82
N TRP A 14 5.49 -13.92 1.28
CA TRP A 14 5.31 -13.31 2.61
C TRP A 14 5.64 -14.30 3.73
N GLN A 15 6.43 -13.83 4.71
CA GLN A 15 6.89 -14.57 5.88
C GLN A 15 6.61 -13.79 7.18
N GLY A 16 5.50 -13.07 7.24
CA GLY A 16 5.15 -12.20 8.36
C GLY A 16 4.27 -12.85 9.42
N GLU A 17 3.90 -14.12 9.27
CA GLU A 17 2.96 -14.81 10.16
C GLU A 17 3.42 -14.76 11.62
N THR A 18 4.67 -15.13 11.90
CA THR A 18 5.21 -15.14 13.27
C THR A 18 5.26 -13.72 13.85
N ARG A 19 5.74 -12.73 13.08
CA ARG A 19 5.80 -11.33 13.52
C ARG A 19 4.41 -10.79 13.85
N LEU A 20 3.42 -11.14 13.03
CA LEU A 20 2.04 -10.72 13.21
C LEU A 20 1.43 -11.37 14.45
N ALA A 21 1.66 -12.67 14.65
CA ALA A 21 1.21 -13.38 15.84
C ALA A 21 1.81 -12.77 17.12
N ASP A 22 3.11 -12.47 17.12
CA ASP A 22 3.78 -11.79 18.23
C ASP A 22 3.17 -10.42 18.51
N ALA A 23 2.96 -9.62 17.46
CA ALA A 23 2.43 -8.27 17.59
C ALA A 23 0.97 -8.22 18.05
N ARG A 24 0.17 -9.25 17.75
CA ARG A 24 -1.21 -9.38 18.24
C ARG A 24 -1.28 -9.80 19.70
N ARG A 25 -0.24 -10.42 20.26
CA ARG A 25 -0.18 -10.81 21.68
C ARG A 25 0.07 -9.65 22.63
N SER A 26 0.63 -8.54 22.16
CA SER A 26 0.99 -7.44 23.05
C SER A 26 -0.20 -6.59 23.47
N ASP A 27 -1.37 -6.71 22.82
CA ASP A 27 -2.58 -5.91 23.02
C ASP A 27 -2.39 -4.37 23.05
N GLU A 28 -1.18 -3.86 22.74
CA GLU A 28 -0.83 -2.43 22.82
C GLU A 28 -1.53 -1.62 21.72
N TYR A 29 -1.84 -2.27 20.60
CA TYR A 29 -2.55 -1.63 19.49
C TYR A 29 -3.68 -2.51 18.95
N ALA A 30 -4.84 -1.92 18.77
CA ALA A 30 -5.99 -2.54 18.12
C ALA A 30 -5.91 -2.33 16.59
N ALA A 31 -6.00 -3.43 15.85
CA ALA A 31 -6.01 -3.44 14.39
C ALA A 31 -7.44 -3.38 13.85
N SER A 32 -7.68 -2.54 12.84
CA SER A 32 -8.98 -2.45 12.18
C SER A 32 -8.83 -2.03 10.71
N PHE A 33 -9.77 -2.45 9.89
CA PHE A 33 -9.87 -2.02 8.50
C PHE A 33 -11.09 -1.12 8.33
N TRP A 34 -10.91 -0.04 7.58
CA TRP A 34 -11.99 0.76 7.05
C TRP A 34 -12.09 0.55 5.54
N GLN A 35 -13.31 0.49 5.03
CA GLN A 35 -13.65 0.55 3.61
C GLN A 35 -14.73 1.61 3.42
N PRO A 36 -14.72 2.34 2.29
CA PRO A 36 -15.75 3.33 2.05
C PRO A 36 -17.11 2.67 1.84
N SER A 37 -18.13 3.32 2.40
CA SER A 37 -19.53 3.02 2.13
C SER A 37 -20.29 4.32 1.99
N PHE A 38 -21.55 4.25 1.52
CA PHE A 38 -22.38 5.43 1.28
C PHE A 38 -22.51 6.32 2.54
N GLY A 39 -22.59 5.73 3.73
CA GLY A 39 -22.66 6.45 5.01
C GLY A 39 -21.31 6.75 5.66
N ALA A 40 -20.23 6.17 5.17
CA ALA A 40 -18.89 6.32 5.76
C ALA A 40 -17.81 6.48 4.66
N PRO A 41 -17.80 7.60 3.91
CA PRO A 41 -16.82 7.84 2.84
C PRO A 41 -15.41 8.16 3.37
N PHE A 42 -15.25 8.31 4.68
CA PHE A 42 -13.97 8.54 5.36
C PHE A 42 -13.74 7.52 6.48
N PRO A 43 -12.48 7.16 6.74
CA PRO A 43 -12.12 6.41 7.93
C PRO A 43 -12.40 7.23 9.21
N PRO A 44 -12.85 6.58 10.29
CA PRO A 44 -13.10 7.27 11.55
C PRO A 44 -11.84 7.97 12.08
N GLY A 45 -11.91 9.28 12.27
CA GLY A 45 -10.81 10.10 12.79
C GLY A 45 -9.86 10.68 11.74
N ARG A 46 -10.11 10.50 10.43
CA ARG A 46 -9.29 11.08 9.37
C ARG A 46 -10.14 11.55 8.19
N ARG A 47 -10.09 12.86 7.92
CA ARG A 47 -10.81 13.52 6.81
C ARG A 47 -9.82 14.21 5.88
N ASP A 48 -9.29 13.47 4.91
CA ASP A 48 -8.37 13.97 3.89
C ASP A 48 -9.10 14.01 2.53
N PRO A 49 -9.09 15.13 1.78
CA PRO A 49 -9.71 15.21 0.45
C PRO A 49 -9.26 14.11 -0.52
N ARG A 50 -8.01 13.63 -0.41
CA ARG A 50 -7.50 12.53 -1.23
C ARG A 50 -8.26 11.23 -0.98
N ILE A 51 -8.61 10.96 0.29
CA ILE A 51 -9.42 9.80 0.66
C ILE A 51 -10.81 9.92 0.03
N LEU A 52 -11.44 11.09 0.11
CA LEU A 52 -12.76 11.30 -0.51
C LEU A 52 -12.74 11.03 -2.01
N SER A 53 -11.73 11.57 -2.72
CA SER A 53 -11.57 11.35 -4.15
C SER A 53 -11.45 9.85 -4.49
N TYR A 54 -10.67 9.10 -3.70
CA TYR A 54 -10.55 7.66 -3.90
C TYR A 54 -11.82 6.90 -3.50
N SER A 55 -12.55 7.33 -2.46
CA SER A 55 -13.86 6.78 -2.10
C SER A 55 -14.87 6.96 -3.24
N ALA A 56 -14.89 8.13 -3.88
CA ALA A 56 -15.73 8.38 -5.06
C ALA A 56 -15.32 7.47 -6.24
N MET A 57 -14.02 7.36 -6.53
CA MET A 57 -13.51 6.43 -7.55
C MET A 57 -13.89 4.97 -7.27
N HIS A 58 -13.87 4.56 -5.99
CA HIS A 58 -14.30 3.23 -5.57
C HIS A 58 -15.80 3.02 -5.82
N ALA A 59 -16.64 3.99 -5.46
CA ALA A 59 -18.08 3.92 -5.71
C ALA A 59 -18.40 3.85 -7.22
N LEU A 60 -17.62 4.56 -8.04
CA LEU A 60 -17.75 4.58 -9.51
C LEU A 60 -17.11 3.36 -10.21
N GLY A 61 -16.49 2.43 -9.49
CA GLY A 61 -15.88 1.23 -10.08
C GLY A 61 -14.63 1.51 -10.93
N MET A 62 -13.91 2.61 -10.67
CA MET A 62 -12.72 2.99 -11.44
C MET A 62 -11.46 2.18 -11.07
N PHE A 63 -11.50 1.46 -9.95
CA PHE A 63 -10.45 0.56 -9.50
C PHE A 63 -10.63 -0.84 -10.11
N ARG A 64 -9.52 -1.54 -10.37
CA ARG A 64 -9.54 -2.91 -10.93
C ARG A 64 -10.15 -3.95 -9.98
N SER A 65 -10.19 -3.67 -8.68
CA SER A 65 -10.91 -4.47 -7.68
C SER A 65 -11.64 -3.57 -6.67
N ARG A 66 -12.51 -4.17 -5.83
CA ARG A 66 -13.23 -3.45 -4.75
C ARG A 66 -12.47 -3.46 -3.41
N ASP A 67 -11.15 -3.67 -3.44
CA ASP A 67 -10.34 -3.83 -2.23
C ASP A 67 -9.80 -2.49 -1.69
N TYR A 68 -10.33 -1.35 -2.14
CA TYR A 68 -9.90 -0.04 -1.61
C TYR A 68 -10.27 0.09 -0.14
N ALA A 69 -9.25 0.29 0.70
CA ALA A 69 -9.39 0.27 2.15
C ALA A 69 -8.31 1.11 2.84
N MET A 70 -8.43 1.23 4.16
CA MET A 70 -7.38 1.74 5.03
C MET A 70 -7.20 0.81 6.22
N MET A 71 -5.96 0.37 6.44
CA MET A 71 -5.56 -0.31 7.66
C MET A 71 -5.25 0.73 8.72
N ILE A 72 -5.78 0.55 9.92
CA ILE A 72 -5.65 1.48 11.05
C ILE A 72 -5.21 0.70 12.28
N LEU A 73 -4.13 1.16 12.92
CA LEU A 73 -3.72 0.73 14.25
C LEU A 73 -4.04 1.84 15.25
N ARG A 74 -4.84 1.52 16.27
CA ARG A 74 -5.19 2.42 17.36
C ARG A 74 -4.46 2.06 18.63
N ASP A 75 -4.01 3.05 19.39
CA ASP A 75 -3.45 2.82 20.73
C ASP A 75 -4.55 2.46 21.75
N SER A 76 -4.14 2.20 22.99
CA SER A 76 -5.05 1.90 24.10
C SER A 76 -6.01 3.03 24.45
N ALA A 77 -5.71 4.27 24.06
CA ALA A 77 -6.61 5.42 24.21
C ALA A 77 -7.60 5.56 23.03
N GLY A 78 -7.50 4.71 22.00
CA GLY A 78 -8.34 4.71 20.81
C GLY A 78 -7.89 5.68 19.70
N ALA A 79 -6.78 6.39 19.91
CA ALA A 79 -6.23 7.32 18.92
C ALA A 79 -5.49 6.56 17.80
N ILE A 80 -5.49 7.11 16.58
CA ILE A 80 -4.81 6.48 15.44
C ILE A 80 -3.29 6.63 15.63
N ALA A 81 -2.62 5.54 15.99
CA ALA A 81 -1.17 5.48 16.11
C ALA A 81 -0.49 5.30 14.74
N HIS A 82 -1.12 4.53 13.85
CA HIS A 82 -0.63 4.29 12.50
C HIS A 82 -1.78 4.04 11.51
N SER A 83 -1.58 4.44 10.26
CA SER A 83 -2.48 4.05 9.17
C SER A 83 -1.75 3.88 7.85
N SER A 84 -2.25 2.94 7.04
CA SER A 84 -1.78 2.65 5.69
C SER A 84 -2.96 2.50 4.75
N MET A 85 -2.92 3.18 3.61
CA MET A 85 -3.93 3.06 2.57
C MET A 85 -3.65 1.84 1.69
N VAL A 86 -4.70 1.09 1.39
CA VAL A 86 -4.68 -0.05 0.46
C VAL A 86 -5.42 0.37 -0.79
N MET A 87 -4.74 0.34 -1.93
CA MET A 87 -5.23 0.89 -3.18
C MET A 87 -5.14 -0.15 -4.29
N PRO A 88 -6.26 -0.56 -4.90
CA PRO A 88 -6.20 -1.41 -6.08
C PRO A 88 -5.59 -0.66 -7.27
N GLY A 89 -5.10 -1.42 -8.24
CA GLY A 89 -4.61 -0.85 -9.50
C GLY A 89 -5.69 -0.02 -10.22
N PHE A 90 -5.26 1.09 -10.84
CA PHE A 90 -6.07 1.90 -11.76
C PHE A 90 -5.15 2.61 -12.77
N ALA A 91 -5.69 3.52 -13.57
CA ALA A 91 -4.98 4.19 -14.67
C ALA A 91 -3.64 4.87 -14.30
N ARG A 92 -3.39 5.16 -13.01
CA ARG A 92 -2.12 5.72 -12.51
C ARG A 92 -1.04 4.67 -12.25
N PHE A 93 -1.39 3.38 -12.16
CA PHE A 93 -0.48 2.27 -11.86
C PHE A 93 -0.56 1.19 -12.94
N PRO A 94 -0.09 1.49 -14.17
CA PRO A 94 -0.20 0.58 -15.30
C PRO A 94 0.55 -0.75 -15.09
N PHE A 95 1.59 -0.76 -14.24
CA PHE A 95 2.42 -1.94 -13.94
C PHE A 95 1.78 -2.96 -12.98
N MET A 96 0.73 -2.58 -12.23
CA MET A 96 0.05 -3.50 -11.32
C MET A 96 -0.78 -4.51 -12.11
N LYS A 97 -0.86 -5.77 -11.65
CA LYS A 97 -1.83 -6.74 -12.19
C LYS A 97 -3.25 -6.41 -11.71
N ALA A 98 -4.25 -7.13 -12.21
CA ALA A 98 -5.65 -6.87 -11.88
C ALA A 98 -5.99 -7.06 -10.39
N ILE A 99 -5.37 -8.06 -9.75
CA ILE A 99 -5.60 -8.41 -8.35
C ILE A 99 -4.60 -7.77 -7.38
N ASP A 100 -3.59 -7.08 -7.90
CA ASP A 100 -2.53 -6.49 -7.09
C ASP A 100 -3.05 -5.29 -6.29
N LEU A 101 -2.44 -5.08 -5.12
CA LEU A 101 -2.73 -3.97 -4.24
C LEU A 101 -1.48 -3.12 -4.01
N GLN A 102 -1.65 -1.81 -3.98
CA GLN A 102 -0.62 -0.90 -3.51
C GLN A 102 -0.87 -0.56 -2.04
N ILE A 103 0.20 -0.60 -1.25
CA ILE A 103 0.24 -0.04 0.09
C ILE A 103 0.91 1.34 -0.01
N GLY A 104 0.21 2.37 0.45
CA GLY A 104 0.69 3.75 0.34
C GLY A 104 0.06 4.67 1.37
N ALA A 105 0.44 5.96 1.32
CA ALA A 105 0.02 6.95 2.33
C ALA A 105 0.20 6.45 3.78
N THR A 106 1.29 5.72 3.99
CA THR A 106 1.69 5.12 5.26
C THR A 106 2.16 6.21 6.21
N GLU A 107 1.54 6.28 7.39
CA GLU A 107 1.84 7.30 8.37
C GLU A 107 1.77 6.75 9.78
N SER A 108 2.88 6.86 10.52
CA SER A 108 2.92 6.68 11.98
C SER A 108 2.99 8.03 12.66
N ARG A 109 2.16 8.23 13.68
CA ARG A 109 2.28 9.35 14.60
C ARG A 109 3.69 9.40 15.22
N PRO A 110 4.32 10.58 15.34
CA PRO A 110 5.69 10.73 15.83
C PRO A 110 6.02 9.93 17.10
N GLU A 111 5.13 9.99 18.09
CA GLU A 111 5.23 9.33 19.39
C GLU A 111 5.16 7.79 19.35
N HIS A 112 4.71 7.21 18.22
CA HIS A 112 4.64 5.76 18.01
C HIS A 112 5.62 5.25 16.94
N ARG A 113 6.54 6.09 16.45
CA ARG A 113 7.56 5.68 15.48
C ARG A 113 8.60 4.75 16.14
N GLY A 114 9.30 3.97 15.32
CA GLY A 114 10.31 3.01 15.81
C GLY A 114 9.76 1.73 16.44
N LYS A 115 8.46 1.68 16.77
CA LYS A 115 7.80 0.52 17.41
C LYS A 115 7.39 -0.61 16.44
N GLY A 116 7.86 -0.59 15.20
CA GLY A 116 7.52 -1.60 14.19
C GLY A 116 6.09 -1.55 13.64
N LEU A 117 5.30 -0.52 13.96
CA LEU A 117 3.88 -0.43 13.53
C LEU A 117 3.66 -0.48 12.03
N ALA A 118 4.57 0.10 11.23
CA ALA A 118 4.44 0.09 9.79
C ALA A 118 4.60 -1.32 9.20
N VAL A 119 5.54 -2.11 9.73
CA VAL A 119 5.70 -3.52 9.33
C VAL A 119 4.49 -4.33 9.78
N ARG A 120 4.02 -4.13 11.02
CA ARG A 120 2.79 -4.76 11.51
C ARG A 120 1.60 -4.46 10.60
N ALA A 121 1.41 -3.19 10.21
CA ALA A 121 0.30 -2.82 9.33
C ALA A 121 0.38 -3.48 7.95
N ILE A 122 1.58 -3.63 7.38
CA ILE A 122 1.80 -4.40 6.15
C ILE A 122 1.43 -5.87 6.36
N ASP A 123 1.88 -6.48 7.45
CA ASP A 123 1.58 -7.87 7.78
C ASP A 123 0.05 -8.09 7.97
N GLU A 124 -0.64 -7.16 8.64
CA GLU A 124 -2.11 -7.15 8.77
C GLU A 124 -2.80 -7.05 7.41
N ILE A 125 -2.34 -6.16 6.52
CA ILE A 125 -2.88 -5.99 5.16
C ILE A 125 -2.76 -7.30 4.38
N ILE A 126 -1.58 -7.92 4.36
CA ILE A 126 -1.35 -9.14 3.59
C ILE A 126 -2.18 -10.30 4.15
N ALA A 127 -2.27 -10.41 5.48
CA ALA A 127 -3.11 -11.42 6.13
C ALA A 127 -4.60 -11.23 5.81
N HIS A 128 -5.08 -9.99 5.74
CA HIS A 128 -6.48 -9.68 5.45
C HIS A 128 -6.86 -9.90 3.97
N PHE A 129 -6.06 -9.39 3.02
CA PHE A 129 -6.37 -9.44 1.59
C PHE A 129 -5.87 -10.70 0.87
N GLY A 130 -5.06 -11.50 1.56
CA GLY A 130 -4.62 -12.82 1.14
C GLY A 130 -3.33 -12.82 0.32
N ARG A 131 -2.78 -14.02 0.13
CA ARG A 131 -1.44 -14.22 -0.43
C ARG A 131 -1.39 -14.48 -1.94
N ALA A 132 -2.53 -14.69 -2.58
CA ALA A 132 -2.62 -15.05 -3.99
C ALA A 132 -2.42 -13.87 -4.97
N ARG A 133 -1.88 -12.74 -4.48
CA ARG A 133 -1.77 -11.46 -5.21
C ARG A 133 -0.41 -10.79 -4.93
N GLY A 134 -0.03 -9.84 -5.79
CA GLY A 134 1.13 -9.00 -5.58
C GLY A 134 0.80 -7.75 -4.74
N TYR A 135 1.78 -7.30 -3.98
CA TYR A 135 1.72 -6.07 -3.21
C TYR A 135 2.80 -5.11 -3.69
N TRP A 136 2.41 -3.86 -3.95
CA TRP A 136 3.29 -2.80 -4.42
C TRP A 136 3.46 -1.71 -3.36
N TYR A 137 4.66 -1.15 -3.30
CA TYR A 137 4.96 -0.01 -2.44
C TYR A 137 5.86 0.97 -3.19
N LEU A 138 5.49 2.25 -3.15
CA LEU A 138 6.18 3.31 -3.85
C LEU A 138 6.71 4.30 -2.81
N THR A 139 7.99 4.63 -2.91
CA THR A 139 8.62 5.62 -2.04
C THR A 139 9.68 6.41 -2.80
N GLU A 140 9.96 7.62 -2.34
CA GLU A 140 11.11 8.37 -2.84
C GLU A 140 12.41 7.72 -2.38
N ALA A 141 13.45 7.73 -3.22
CA ALA A 141 14.73 7.09 -2.92
C ALA A 141 15.39 7.61 -1.63
N GLN A 142 15.24 8.90 -1.34
CA GLN A 142 15.76 9.54 -0.13
C GLN A 142 14.99 9.20 1.16
N ASN A 143 13.84 8.52 1.08
CA ASN A 143 13.06 8.18 2.26
C ASN A 143 13.57 6.85 2.85
N GLU A 144 14.75 6.92 3.46
CA GLU A 144 15.45 5.77 4.04
C GLU A 144 14.60 5.01 5.07
N ALA A 145 13.78 5.72 5.85
CA ALA A 145 12.88 5.10 6.83
C ALA A 145 11.84 4.20 6.15
N SER A 146 11.22 4.64 5.06
CA SER A 146 10.26 3.83 4.31
C SER A 146 10.94 2.68 3.58
N VAL A 147 12.14 2.91 3.03
CA VAL A 147 12.96 1.87 2.39
C VAL A 147 13.35 0.77 3.39
N ALA A 148 13.75 1.13 4.61
CA ALA A 148 14.07 0.18 5.66
C ALA A 148 12.86 -0.63 6.09
N VAL A 149 11.70 0.02 6.28
CA VAL A 149 10.43 -0.64 6.62
C VAL A 149 10.03 -1.64 5.55
N ILE A 150 10.05 -1.24 4.28
CA ILE A 150 9.52 -2.08 3.20
C ILE A 150 10.42 -3.29 2.92
N ARG A 151 11.75 -3.12 3.03
CA ARG A 151 12.71 -4.23 2.99
C ARG A 151 12.52 -5.18 4.17
N LYS A 152 12.32 -4.65 5.38
CA LYS A 152 12.04 -5.46 6.58
C LYS A 152 10.72 -6.25 6.45
N ALA A 153 9.74 -5.71 5.75
CA ALA A 153 8.49 -6.40 5.43
C ALA A 153 8.61 -7.45 4.31
N GLY A 154 9.82 -7.62 3.73
CA GLY A 154 10.12 -8.65 2.73
C GLY A 154 9.95 -8.21 1.28
N PHE A 155 9.63 -6.95 1.01
CA PHE A 155 9.50 -6.46 -0.37
C PHE A 155 10.87 -6.38 -1.05
N ARG A 156 10.89 -6.72 -2.34
CA ARG A 156 12.07 -6.63 -3.19
C ARG A 156 12.01 -5.38 -4.05
N TYR A 157 13.17 -4.82 -4.35
CA TYR A 157 13.28 -3.68 -5.25
C TYR A 157 12.89 -4.11 -6.67
N ALA A 158 11.95 -3.39 -7.28
CA ALA A 158 11.41 -3.68 -8.61
C ALA A 158 11.97 -2.73 -9.69
N GLY A 159 12.47 -1.57 -9.30
CA GLY A 159 13.04 -0.59 -10.20
C GLY A 159 12.84 0.84 -9.71
N ALA A 160 13.30 1.78 -10.54
CA ALA A 160 13.12 3.21 -10.34
C ALA A 160 12.41 3.84 -11.55
N GLY A 161 11.81 5.00 -11.33
CA GLY A 161 11.19 5.77 -12.38
C GLY A 161 10.47 6.99 -11.84
N ASP A 162 9.51 7.49 -12.61
CA ASP A 162 8.96 8.82 -12.40
C ASP A 162 7.44 8.86 -12.47
N LYS A 163 6.89 9.93 -11.89
CA LYS A 163 5.51 10.32 -12.12
C LYS A 163 5.42 11.12 -13.42
N CYS A 164 5.01 10.47 -14.50
CA CYS A 164 4.82 11.07 -15.80
C CYS A 164 3.48 11.84 -15.84
N PRO A 165 3.43 13.08 -16.37
CA PRO A 165 2.17 13.79 -16.57
C PRO A 165 1.30 13.09 -17.62
N ARG A 166 -0.03 13.26 -17.54
CA ARG A 166 -0.97 12.82 -18.59
C ARG A 166 -1.70 14.03 -19.13
N PHE A 167 -1.74 14.19 -20.45
CA PHE A 167 -2.29 15.39 -21.12
C PHE A 167 -1.69 16.71 -20.59
N GLY A 168 -0.40 16.72 -20.25
CA GLY A 168 0.26 17.89 -19.63
C GLY A 168 -0.10 18.14 -18.16
N LEU A 169 -1.06 17.40 -17.57
CA LEU A 169 -1.51 17.58 -16.19
C LEU A 169 -0.91 16.51 -15.27
N ARG A 170 -0.20 16.96 -14.22
CA ARG A 170 0.40 16.08 -13.20
C ARG A 170 -0.62 15.40 -12.28
N ALA A 171 -1.83 15.97 -12.14
CA ALA A 171 -2.90 15.38 -11.34
C ALA A 171 -3.37 14.03 -11.91
N PHE A 172 -3.43 13.93 -13.24
CA PHE A 172 -3.78 12.71 -13.97
C PHE A 172 -2.58 11.84 -14.36
N GLY A 173 -1.39 12.21 -13.85
CA GLY A 173 -0.15 11.53 -14.16
C GLY A 173 -0.11 10.08 -13.65
N PHE A 174 0.61 9.25 -14.39
CA PHE A 174 0.83 7.84 -14.07
C PHE A 174 2.27 7.61 -13.62
N TYR A 175 2.51 6.51 -12.94
CA TYR A 175 3.85 6.08 -12.55
C TYR A 175 4.37 5.08 -13.57
N ALA A 176 5.59 5.31 -14.05
CA ALA A 176 6.29 4.42 -14.96
C ALA A 176 7.58 3.94 -14.32
N ILE A 177 7.87 2.65 -14.47
CA ILE A 177 9.19 2.09 -14.14
C ILE A 177 10.08 2.37 -15.36
N ALA A 178 11.06 3.24 -15.20
CA ALA A 178 11.98 3.63 -16.27
C ALA A 178 13.26 2.77 -16.26
N HIS A 179 13.68 2.37 -15.05
CA HIS A 179 14.85 1.53 -14.81
C HIS A 179 14.40 0.31 -14.01
N PRO A 180 13.98 -0.77 -14.67
CA PRO A 180 13.62 -2.01 -13.98
C PRO A 180 14.85 -2.56 -13.24
N ALA A 181 14.64 -3.23 -12.11
CA ALA A 181 15.71 -4.00 -11.50
C ALA A 181 16.13 -5.12 -12.47
N ASP A 182 17.44 -5.41 -12.54
CA ASP A 182 18.01 -6.42 -13.45
C ASP A 182 17.47 -7.85 -13.24
N THR A 183 16.63 -8.07 -12.22
CA THR A 183 15.99 -9.33 -11.90
C THR A 183 14.52 -9.13 -11.50
N PHE A 184 13.64 -9.10 -12.50
CA PHE A 184 12.23 -9.41 -12.31
C PHE A 184 11.92 -10.65 -13.16
N PRO A 185 11.33 -11.73 -12.63
CA PRO A 185 10.82 -12.79 -13.50
C PRO A 185 9.77 -12.16 -14.42
N PRO A 186 9.82 -12.40 -15.74
CA PRO A 186 8.82 -11.87 -16.65
C PRO A 186 7.44 -12.36 -16.20
N THR A 187 6.46 -11.45 -16.26
CA THR A 187 5.05 -11.82 -16.06
C THR A 187 4.72 -12.92 -17.07
N PRO A 188 4.16 -14.08 -16.68
CA PRO A 188 3.74 -15.06 -17.67
C PRO A 188 2.69 -14.40 -18.55
N GLU A 189 3.03 -14.22 -19.82
CA GLU A 189 2.13 -13.71 -20.85
C GLU A 189 0.84 -14.51 -20.79
N SER A 190 -0.29 -13.82 -20.67
CA SER A 190 -1.57 -14.46 -20.94
C SER A 190 -1.55 -14.86 -22.40
N LYS A 191 -1.38 -16.15 -22.68
CA LYS A 191 -1.79 -16.70 -23.97
C LYS A 191 -3.29 -16.46 -24.07
N ALA A 192 -3.66 -15.50 -24.91
CA ALA A 192 -5.01 -15.40 -25.47
C ALA A 192 -5.27 -16.64 -26.34
N PRO A 193 -6.54 -17.08 -26.43
CA PRO A 193 -6.94 -18.40 -26.93
C PRO A 193 -6.56 -18.68 -28.39
#